data_AF-A0A833QPU6-F1
#
_entry.id   AF-A0A833QPU6-F1
#
_cell.length_a   1.000
_cell.length_b   1.000
_cell.length_c   1.000
_cell.angle_alpha   90.00
_cell.angle_beta   90.00
_cell.angle_gamma   90.00
#
_symmetry.space_group_name_H-M   'P 1'
#
loop_
_entity.id
_entity.type
_entity.pdbx_description
1 polymer ?
#
loop_
_entity_poly.entity_id
_entity_poly.type
_entity_poly.pdbx_seq_one_letter_code
_entity_poly.pdbx_strand_id
1 'polypeptide(L)'
;MRGKGGPENSQYKYRGVRQRVWGKWVAEIREPNRGKRLWLGTFPTAIHAAQAYDEAARAMYGPVARLNFPNHPHGPSTSSEIFKIS
;
A
#
# COMPACT_ATOMS: atom_id res chain seq x y z
N MET A 1 18.18 -1.37 21.21
CA MET A 1 17.49 -2.65 20.91
C MET A 1 16.88 -2.55 19.50
N ARG A 2 17.35 -3.38 18.55
CA ARG A 2 16.77 -3.49 17.19
C ARG A 2 15.29 -3.86 17.34
N GLY A 3 14.41 -2.97 16.88
CA GLY A 3 12.98 -2.97 17.19
C GLY A 3 12.25 -4.28 16.84
N LYS A 4 11.09 -4.46 17.49
CA LYS A 4 10.18 -5.62 17.50
C LYS A 4 9.56 -5.97 16.12
N GLY A 5 10.39 -6.17 15.10
CA GLY A 5 10.00 -6.49 13.74
C GLY A 5 10.85 -7.61 13.15
N GLY A 6 10.40 -8.16 12.02
CA GLY A 6 11.16 -9.13 11.24
C GLY A 6 12.52 -8.59 10.75
N PRO A 7 13.46 -9.49 10.44
CA PRO A 7 14.84 -9.15 10.12
C PRO A 7 15.00 -8.26 8.88
N GLU A 8 14.05 -8.30 7.94
CA GLU A 8 14.14 -7.60 6.65
C GLU A 8 13.55 -6.17 6.66
N ASN A 9 13.03 -5.71 7.81
CA ASN A 9 12.45 -4.36 7.93
C ASN A 9 13.42 -3.22 7.59
N SER A 10 14.73 -3.43 7.78
CA SER A 10 15.75 -2.43 7.41
C SER A 10 15.97 -2.34 5.90
N GLN A 11 15.73 -3.44 5.18
CA GLN A 11 15.96 -3.55 3.74
C GLN A 11 14.77 -3.01 2.95
N TYR A 12 13.54 -3.29 3.37
CA TYR A 12 12.32 -2.86 2.66
C TYR A 12 11.55 -1.81 3.46
N LYS A 13 11.79 -0.53 3.13
CA LYS A 13 11.20 0.63 3.81
C LYS A 13 9.96 1.16 3.09
N TYR A 14 9.00 0.27 2.80
CA TYR A 14 7.74 0.67 2.19
C TYR A 14 6.80 1.31 3.23
N ARG A 15 6.04 2.32 2.79
CA ARG A 15 5.02 3.00 3.59
C ARG A 15 3.92 2.05 4.00
N GLY A 16 3.55 2.09 5.28
CA GLY A 16 2.51 1.24 5.82
C GLY A 16 2.84 -0.26 5.83
N VAL A 17 4.09 -0.63 5.55
CA VAL A 17 4.53 -2.02 5.45
C VAL A 17 5.55 -2.34 6.54
N ARG A 18 5.40 -3.51 7.15
CA ARG A 18 6.38 -4.04 8.09
C ARG A 18 6.39 -5.56 8.06
N GLN A 19 7.56 -6.14 8.28
CA GLN A 19 7.71 -7.56 8.53
C GLN A 19 7.48 -7.86 10.02
N ARG A 20 6.77 -8.95 10.31
CA ARG A 20 6.71 -9.53 11.66
C ARG A 20 7.91 -10.44 11.92
N VAL A 21 8.16 -10.75 13.19
CA VAL A 21 9.26 -11.63 13.61
C VAL A 21 9.24 -13.02 12.95
N TRP A 22 8.06 -13.50 12.55
CA TRP A 22 7.85 -14.78 11.87
C TRP A 22 7.86 -14.67 10.33
N GLY A 23 8.35 -13.55 9.79
CA GLY A 23 8.66 -13.41 8.36
C GLY A 23 7.54 -12.87 7.47
N LYS A 24 6.26 -12.90 7.90
CA LYS A 24 5.16 -12.33 7.10
C LYS A 24 5.18 -10.80 7.09
N TRP A 25 4.79 -10.24 5.95
CA TRP A 25 4.65 -8.81 5.73
C TRP A 25 3.22 -8.36 6.03
N VAL A 26 3.05 -7.23 6.68
CA VAL A 26 1.76 -6.61 6.98
C VAL A 26 1.66 -5.31 6.21
N ALA A 27 0.48 -5.02 5.64
CA ALA A 27 0.14 -3.68 5.17
C ALA A 27 -0.94 -3.05 6.07
N GLU A 28 -0.77 -1.79 6.41
CA GLU A 28 -1.71 -0.99 7.21
C GLU A 28 -1.71 0.48 6.75
N ILE A 29 -2.86 1.14 6.80
CA ILE A 29 -3.02 2.55 6.41
C ILE A 29 -3.65 3.36 7.53
N ARG A 30 -3.25 4.62 7.66
CA ARG A 30 -3.85 5.56 8.63
C ARG A 30 -4.76 6.52 7.87
N GLU A 31 -6.01 6.63 8.29
CA GLU A 31 -6.89 7.72 7.88
C GLU A 31 -6.56 9.00 8.67
N PRO A 32 -6.57 10.19 8.05
CA PRO A 32 -6.21 11.44 8.74
C PRO A 32 -7.07 11.71 9.98
N ASN A 33 -8.34 11.31 9.94
CA ASN A 33 -9.34 11.69 10.94
C ASN A 33 -9.70 10.54 11.93
N ARG A 34 -9.34 9.29 11.64
CA ARG A 34 -9.77 8.16 12.49
C ARG A 34 -8.78 7.76 13.58
N GLY A 35 -7.57 8.31 13.58
CA GLY A 35 -6.53 8.06 14.59
C GLY A 35 -5.94 6.62 14.59
N LYS A 36 -6.77 5.60 14.38
CA LYS A 36 -6.43 4.18 14.29
C LYS A 36 -5.92 3.83 12.89
N ARG A 37 -5.06 2.81 12.83
CA ARG A 37 -4.60 2.20 11.58
C ARG A 37 -5.58 1.12 11.15
N LEU A 38 -5.95 1.14 9.88
CA LEU A 38 -6.67 0.05 9.23
C LEU A 38 -5.67 -1.02 8.81
N TRP A 39 -5.97 -2.27 9.15
CA TRP A 39 -5.21 -3.41 8.68
C TRP A 39 -5.71 -3.80 7.29
N LEU A 40 -4.81 -3.80 6.31
CA LEU A 40 -5.12 -4.13 4.91
C LEU A 40 -4.88 -5.61 4.60
N GLY A 41 -4.02 -6.27 5.38
CA GLY A 41 -3.77 -7.70 5.24
C GLY A 41 -2.36 -8.13 5.61
N THR A 42 -2.09 -9.41 5.38
CA THR A 42 -0.76 -10.03 5.50
C THR A 42 -0.38 -10.68 4.19
N PHE A 43 0.88 -10.49 3.79
CA PHE A 43 1.37 -10.85 2.47
C PHE A 43 2.67 -11.66 2.58
N PRO A 44 2.97 -12.50 1.57
CA PRO A 44 4.19 -13.27 1.55
C PRO A 44 5.43 -12.42 1.29
N THR A 45 5.31 -11.27 0.61
CA THR A 45 6.44 -10.41 0.22
C THR A 45 6.18 -8.95 0.59
N ALA A 46 7.26 -8.18 0.76
CA ALA A 46 7.20 -6.74 1.02
C ALA A 46 6.53 -5.98 -0.13
N ILE A 47 6.77 -6.42 -1.37
CA ILE A 47 6.24 -5.80 -2.59
C ILE A 47 4.72 -5.97 -2.66
N HIS A 48 4.18 -7.17 -2.43
CA HIS A 48 2.74 -7.39 -2.41
C HIS A 48 2.05 -6.56 -1.32
N ALA A 49 2.66 -6.47 -0.13
CA ALA A 49 2.15 -5.60 0.93
C ALA A 49 2.15 -4.12 0.52
N ALA A 50 3.20 -3.65 -0.15
CA ALA A 50 3.31 -2.27 -0.61
C ALA A 50 2.31 -1.95 -1.74
N GLN A 51 2.04 -2.89 -2.64
CA GLN A 51 1.00 -2.76 -3.66
C GLN A 51 -0.40 -2.64 -3.04
N ALA A 52 -0.71 -3.46 -2.04
CA ALA A 52 -1.97 -3.37 -1.30
C ALA A 52 -2.11 -2.03 -0.57
N TYR A 53 -1.02 -1.51 0.00
CA TYR A 53 -1.01 -0.15 0.58
C TYR A 53 -1.31 0.91 -0.48
N ASP A 54 -0.68 0.82 -1.65
CA ASP A 54 -0.83 1.81 -2.71
C ASP A 54 -2.26 1.82 -3.28
N GLU A 55 -2.88 0.66 -3.45
CA GLU A 55 -4.29 0.54 -3.84
C GLU A 55 -5.21 1.23 -2.83
N ALA A 56 -5.04 0.93 -1.53
CA ALA A 56 -5.80 1.58 -0.47
C ALA A 56 -5.54 3.09 -0.40
N ALA A 57 -4.30 3.53 -0.60
CA ALA A 57 -3.93 4.94 -0.60
C ALA A 57 -4.55 5.69 -1.80
N ARG A 58 -4.58 5.10 -3.00
CA ARG A 58 -5.28 5.68 -4.16
C ARG A 58 -6.77 5.80 -3.89
N ALA A 59 -7.40 4.76 -3.35
CA ALA A 59 -8.83 4.79 -3.03
C ALA A 59 -9.17 5.86 -1.97
N MET A 60 -8.29 6.06 -1.00
CA MET A 60 -8.51 6.99 0.12
C MET A 60 -8.16 8.46 -0.20
N TYR A 61 -7.09 8.68 -0.95
CA TYR A 61 -6.51 10.02 -1.17
C TYR A 61 -6.61 10.48 -2.63
N GLY A 62 -7.03 9.63 -3.55
CA GLY A 62 -7.17 9.97 -4.97
C GLY A 62 -5.85 10.39 -5.61
N PRO A 63 -5.84 11.43 -6.47
CA PRO A 63 -4.66 11.88 -7.21
C PRO A 63 -3.48 12.34 -6.33
N VAL A 64 -3.73 12.73 -5.08
CA VAL A 64 -2.69 13.20 -4.15
C VAL A 64 -2.12 12.08 -3.28
N ALA A 65 -2.50 10.82 -3.56
CA ALA A 65 -2.03 9.66 -2.82
C ALA A 65 -0.49 9.52 -2.90
N ARG A 66 0.13 9.34 -1.73
CA ARG A 66 1.58 9.12 -1.63
C ARG A 66 1.88 7.62 -1.69
N LEU A 67 2.18 7.15 -2.89
CA LEU A 67 2.40 5.74 -3.20
C LEU A 67 3.86 5.30 -2.93
N ASN A 68 4.05 4.00 -2.77
CA ASN A 68 5.35 3.32 -2.81
C ASN A 68 5.83 3.15 -4.26
N PHE A 69 4.91 2.93 -5.20
CA PHE A 69 5.17 2.74 -6.63
C PHE A 69 4.44 3.80 -7.48
N PRO A 70 4.92 5.06 -7.52
CA PRO A 70 4.26 6.13 -8.25
C PRO A 70 4.26 5.92 -9.78
N ASN A 71 5.28 5.23 -10.30
CA ASN A 71 5.44 4.96 -11.73
C ASN A 71 4.73 3.68 -12.18
N HIS A 72 3.98 3.02 -11.30
CA HIS A 72 3.18 1.87 -11.69
C HIS A 72 1.79 2.40 -12.08
N PRO A 73 1.54 2.66 -13.39
CA PRO A 73 0.21 3.04 -13.82
C PRO A 73 -0.75 1.94 -13.40
N HIS A 74 -1.89 2.34 -12.85
CA HIS A 74 -3.02 1.43 -12.86
C HIS A 74 -3.31 1.16 -14.33
N GLY A 75 -3.49 -0.11 -14.72
CA GLY A 75 -4.02 -0.47 -16.03
C GLY A 75 -5.26 0.38 -16.34
N PRO A 76 -5.54 0.60 -17.64
CA PRO A 76 -6.27 1.75 -18.15
C PRO A 76 -7.49 2.09 -17.32
N SER A 77 -7.63 3.37 -17.01
CA SER A 77 -8.86 3.96 -16.47
C SER A 77 -9.97 3.76 -17.50
N THR A 78 -10.60 2.58 -17.50
CA THR A 78 -11.79 2.23 -18.27
C THR A 78 -13.00 2.95 -17.67
N SER A 79 -13.01 4.27 -17.76
CA SER A 79 -14.18 5.07 -17.37
C SER A 79 -14.40 6.30 -18.25
N SER A 80 -13.74 6.42 -19.41
CA SER A 80 -14.00 7.56 -20.31
C SER A 80 -13.99 7.29 -21.82
N GLU A 81 -13.92 6.03 -22.29
CA GLU A 81 -13.97 5.72 -23.73
C GLU A 81 -15.33 5.19 -24.23
N ILE A 82 -16.36 5.05 -23.38
CA ILE A 82 -17.66 4.49 -23.80
C ILE A 82 -18.63 5.54 -24.41
N PHE A 83 -18.35 6.85 -24.34
CA PHE A 83 -19.28 7.89 -24.81
C PHE A 83 -18.79 8.77 -25.97
N LYS A 84 -17.80 8.34 -26.76
CA LYS A 84 -17.36 9.11 -27.95
C LYS A 84 -17.74 8.50 -29.30
N ILE A 85 -18.71 7.59 -29.33
CA ILE A 85 -19.24 7.06 -30.60
C ILE A 85 -20.76 7.17 -30.62
N SER A 86 -21.26 8.38 -30.88
CA SER A 86 -22.50 8.67 -31.61
C SER A 86 -22.51 10.14 -31.99
#